data_AF-A0A7W6G1K9-F1
#
_entry.id   AF-A0A7W6G1K9-F1
#
_cell.length_a   1.000
_cell.length_b   1.000
_cell.length_c   1.000
_cell.angle_alpha   90.00
_cell.angle_beta   90.00
_cell.angle_gamma   90.00
#
_symmetry.space_group_name_H-M   'P 1'
#
loop_
_entity.id
_entity.type
_entity.pdbx_description
1 polymer ?
#
loop_
_entity_poly.entity_id
_entity_poly.type
_entity_poly.pdbx_seq_one_letter_code
_entity_poly.pdbx_strand_id
1 'polypeptide(L)'
;MKENFIICASVAILLAICLQLVMFIRLARRKDFGPLWENDLFSQKNDIAVNRLQLKIRIFGEEIKAYFSTVVGRCHIAIFVAFALTALVFAIASGQAPEATQ
;
A
#
# COMPACT_ATOMS: atom_id res chain seq x y z
N MET A 1 -3.20 14.40 22.15
CA MET A 1 -3.97 13.78 21.05
C MET A 1 -3.33 14.00 19.68
N LYS A 2 -2.98 15.24 19.29
CA LYS A 2 -2.31 15.53 17.99
C LYS A 2 -0.97 14.81 17.79
N GLU A 3 -0.14 14.73 18.83
CA GLU A 3 1.16 14.02 18.76
C GLU A 3 1.00 12.51 18.51
N ASN A 4 0.09 11.85 19.23
CA ASN A 4 -0.21 10.43 19.02
C ASN A 4 -0.79 10.14 17.63
N PHE A 5 -1.60 11.05 17.08
CA PHE A 5 -2.06 10.98 15.69
C PHE A 5 -0.87 10.99 14.72
N ILE A 6 0.03 11.96 14.86
CA ILE A 6 1.20 12.10 13.97
C ILE A 6 2.05 10.84 14.02
N ILE A 7 2.38 10.35 15.22
CA ILE A 7 3.19 9.13 15.39
C ILE A 7 2.51 7.93 14.72
N CYS A 8 1.23 7.70 14.99
CA CYS A 8 0.52 6.55 14.43
C CYS A 8 0.37 6.64 12.90
N ALA A 9 0.07 7.82 12.37
CA ALA A 9 -0.03 8.07 10.94
C ALA A 9 1.33 7.88 10.25
N SER A 10 2.42 8.41 10.83
CA SER A 10 3.77 8.25 10.30
C SER A 10 4.20 6.79 10.27
N VAL A 11 3.90 6.01 11.29
CA VAL A 11 4.19 4.56 11.31
C VAL A 11 3.39 3.82 10.23
N ALA A 12 2.11 4.14 10.05
CA ALA A 12 1.30 3.55 8.99
C ALA A 12 1.84 3.90 7.58
N ILE A 13 2.24 5.15 7.36
CA ILE A 13 2.87 5.59 6.10
C ILE A 13 4.18 4.84 5.86
N LEU A 14 5.04 4.72 6.89
CA LEU A 14 6.30 4.00 6.78
C LEU A 14 6.08 2.53 6.38
N LEU A 15 5.11 1.85 7.02
CA LEU A 15 4.74 0.48 6.66
C LEU A 15 4.25 0.37 5.22
N ALA A 16 3.42 1.32 4.75
CA ALA A 16 2.98 1.36 3.36
C ALA A 16 4.14 1.51 2.36
N ILE A 17 5.12 2.36 2.67
CA ILE A 17 6.33 2.54 1.85
C ILE A 17 7.16 1.25 1.85
N CYS A 18 7.35 0.61 3.01
CA CYS A 18 8.04 -0.67 3.10
C CYS A 18 7.35 -1.75 2.25
N LEU A 19 6.01 -1.81 2.27
CA LEU A 19 5.25 -2.73 1.43
C LEU A 19 5.49 -2.46 -0.07
N GLN A 20 5.43 -1.18 -0.49
CA GLN A 20 5.72 -0.78 -1.87
C GLN A 20 7.11 -1.23 -2.31
N LEU A 21 8.14 -1.03 -1.48
CA LEU A 21 9.51 -1.47 -1.77
C LEU A 21 9.62 -3.00 -1.89
N VAL A 22 9.01 -3.75 -0.97
CA VAL A 22 9.01 -5.22 -1.03
C VAL A 22 8.32 -5.71 -2.31
N MET A 23 7.19 -5.10 -2.67
CA MET A 23 6.47 -5.43 -3.90
C MET A 23 7.28 -5.09 -5.14
N PHE A 24 7.93 -3.93 -5.16
CA PHE A 24 8.83 -3.55 -6.25
C PHE A 24 9.95 -4.57 -6.45
N ILE A 25 10.62 -5.00 -5.38
CA ILE A 25 11.69 -6.01 -5.44
C ILE A 25 11.13 -7.36 -5.93
N ARG A 26 9.96 -7.78 -5.45
CA ARG A 26 9.36 -9.06 -5.84
C ARG A 26 8.92 -9.06 -7.29
N LEU A 27 8.32 -7.97 -7.76
CA LEU A 27 7.97 -7.79 -9.16
C LEU A 27 9.22 -7.71 -10.06
N ALA A 28 10.28 -7.02 -9.64
CA ALA A 28 11.53 -6.95 -10.40
C ALA A 28 12.20 -8.32 -10.59
N ARG A 29 11.98 -9.27 -9.66
CA ARG A 29 12.50 -10.64 -9.77
C ARG A 29 11.64 -11.55 -10.68
N ARG A 30 10.44 -11.12 -11.05
CA ARG A 30 9.55 -11.88 -11.93
C ARG A 30 10.01 -11.75 -13.38
N LYS A 31 10.31 -12.88 -14.02
CA LYS A 31 10.80 -12.94 -15.42
C LYS A 31 9.80 -12.40 -16.43
N ASP A 32 8.52 -12.47 -16.10
CA ASP A 32 7.36 -12.01 -16.87
C ASP A 32 7.09 -10.50 -16.70
N PHE A 33 7.60 -9.86 -15.66
CA PHE A 33 7.31 -8.45 -15.36
C PHE A 33 8.15 -7.46 -16.18
N GLY A 34 9.44 -7.76 -16.41
CA GLY A 34 10.34 -6.91 -17.20
C GLY A 34 9.84 -6.67 -18.64
N PRO A 35 9.52 -7.74 -19.41
CA PRO A 35 8.95 -7.60 -20.75
C PRO A 35 7.59 -6.90 -20.75
N LEU A 36 6.78 -7.05 -19.69
CA LEU A 36 5.50 -6.36 -19.55
C LEU A 36 5.66 -4.84 -19.32
N TRP A 37 6.75 -4.44 -18.68
CA TRP A 37 7.08 -3.04 -18.42
C TRP A 37 7.66 -2.35 -19.66
N GLU A 38 8.59 -3.00 -20.36
CA GLU A 38 9.15 -2.51 -21.63
C GLU A 38 8.09 -2.31 -22.69
N ASN A 39 7.19 -3.29 -22.86
CA ASN A 39 6.11 -3.19 -23.83
C ASN A 39 5.12 -2.04 -23.55
N ASP A 40 5.02 -1.55 -22.32
CA ASP A 40 4.16 -0.43 -21.94
C ASP A 40 4.80 0.93 -22.27
N LEU A 41 6.13 1.02 -22.17
CA LEU A 41 6.90 2.22 -22.55
C LEU A 41 6.88 2.49 -24.05
N PHE A 42 6.68 1.45 -24.87
CA PHE A 42 6.78 1.53 -26.34
C PHE A 42 5.47 1.28 -27.10
N SER A 43 4.33 1.04 -26.43
CA SER A 43 3.07 0.70 -27.11
C SER A 43 1.98 1.75 -26.90
N GLN A 44 1.73 2.57 -27.93
CA GLN A 44 0.66 3.58 -27.98
C GLN A 44 -0.74 3.05 -28.39
N LYS A 45 -0.97 1.73 -28.43
CA LYS A 45 -2.29 1.17 -28.80
C LYS A 45 -3.19 1.03 -27.56
N ASN A 46 -4.17 1.93 -27.44
CA ASN A 46 -5.09 2.04 -26.29
C ASN A 46 -5.84 0.74 -25.95
N ASP A 47 -6.32 -0.04 -26.92
CA ASP A 47 -7.06 -1.29 -26.64
C ASP A 47 -6.19 -2.39 -26.03
N ILE A 48 -4.89 -2.37 -26.34
CA ILE A 48 -3.91 -3.32 -25.79
C ILE A 48 -3.46 -2.86 -24.39
N ALA A 49 -3.46 -1.55 -24.14
CA ALA A 49 -3.06 -0.97 -22.86
C ALA A 49 -3.99 -1.40 -21.69
N VAL A 50 -5.31 -1.45 -21.91
CA VAL A 50 -6.26 -1.86 -20.86
C VAL A 50 -6.06 -3.32 -20.44
N ASN A 51 -5.91 -4.24 -21.42
CA ASN A 51 -5.64 -5.66 -21.14
C ASN A 51 -4.29 -5.86 -20.43
N ARG A 52 -3.28 -5.07 -20.78
CA ARG A 52 -1.96 -5.09 -20.12
C ARG A 52 -2.03 -4.54 -18.70
N LEU A 53 -2.76 -3.47 -18.47
CA LEU A 53 -2.97 -2.91 -17.13
C LEU A 53 -3.66 -3.93 -16.21
N GLN A 54 -4.71 -4.61 -16.70
CA GLN A 54 -5.37 -5.68 -15.94
C GLN A 54 -4.41 -6.83 -15.61
N LEU A 55 -3.54 -7.21 -16.55
CA LEU A 55 -2.53 -8.23 -16.31
C LEU A 55 -1.49 -7.78 -15.25
N LYS A 56 -1.05 -6.52 -15.27
CA LYS A 56 -0.17 -5.95 -14.24
C LYS A 56 -0.83 -5.97 -12.86
N ILE A 57 -2.10 -5.55 -12.78
CA ILE A 57 -2.88 -5.59 -11.53
C ILE A 57 -3.01 -7.03 -11.02
N ARG A 58 -3.25 -7.99 -11.90
CA ARG A 58 -3.33 -9.41 -11.54
C ARG A 58 -2.00 -9.93 -10.99
N ILE A 59 -0.88 -9.68 -11.68
CA ILE A 59 0.45 -10.11 -11.25
C ILE A 59 0.80 -9.49 -9.89
N PHE A 60 0.55 -8.19 -9.74
CA PHE A 60 0.74 -7.48 -8.48
C PHE A 60 -0.14 -8.07 -7.36
N GLY A 61 -1.40 -8.36 -7.65
CA GLY A 61 -2.33 -8.99 -6.71
C GLY A 61 -1.87 -10.39 -6.27
N GLU A 62 -1.33 -11.20 -7.19
CA GLU A 62 -0.75 -12.50 -6.87
C GLU A 62 0.48 -12.38 -5.95
N GLU A 63 1.38 -11.43 -6.22
CA GLU A 63 2.56 -11.18 -5.37
C GLU A 63 2.18 -10.65 -4.00
N ILE A 64 1.20 -9.73 -3.92
CA ILE A 64 0.64 -9.23 -2.66
C ILE A 64 0.06 -10.39 -1.86
N LYS A 65 -0.76 -11.24 -2.49
CA LYS A 65 -1.38 -12.38 -1.82
C LYS A 65 -0.32 -13.36 -1.33
N ALA A 66 0.72 -13.61 -2.13
CA ALA A 66 1.84 -14.47 -1.75
C ALA A 66 2.71 -13.85 -0.65
N TYR A 67 2.81 -12.53 -0.57
CA TYR A 67 3.49 -11.87 0.55
C TYR A 67 2.69 -11.99 1.84
N PHE A 68 1.39 -11.67 1.80
CA PHE A 68 0.51 -11.74 2.98
C PHE A 68 0.18 -13.16 3.43
N SER A 69 0.46 -14.20 2.63
CA SER A 69 0.37 -15.58 3.11
C SER A 69 1.50 -15.96 4.07
N THR A 70 2.65 -15.26 4.02
CA THR A 70 3.80 -15.48 4.91
C THR A 70 3.57 -14.90 6.30
N VAL A 71 4.27 -15.43 7.31
CA VAL A 71 4.21 -14.92 8.68
C VAL A 71 4.57 -13.43 8.73
N VAL A 72 5.65 -13.02 8.05
CA VAL A 72 6.09 -11.62 7.98
C VAL A 72 5.02 -10.73 7.37
N GLY A 73 4.40 -11.16 6.27
CA GLY A 73 3.32 -10.40 5.64
C GLY A 73 2.09 -10.27 6.55
N ARG A 74 1.70 -11.33 7.26
CA ARG A 74 0.59 -11.27 8.23
C ARG A 74 0.89 -10.32 9.39
N CYS A 75 2.12 -10.34 9.92
CA CYS A 75 2.54 -9.38 10.93
C CYS A 75 2.51 -7.95 10.38
N HIS A 76 3.01 -7.73 9.17
CA HIS A 76 3.00 -6.42 8.52
C HIS A 76 1.59 -5.85 8.41
N ILE A 77 0.63 -6.61 7.87
CA ILE A 77 -0.74 -6.12 7.69
C ILE A 77 -1.44 -5.89 9.04
N ALA A 78 -1.21 -6.75 10.03
CA ALA A 78 -1.78 -6.57 11.37
C ALA A 78 -1.28 -5.28 12.03
N ILE A 79 0.04 -5.03 11.97
CA ILE A 79 0.64 -3.81 12.52
C ILE A 79 0.14 -2.58 11.75
N PHE A 80 0.13 -2.64 10.41
CA PHE A 80 -0.36 -1.54 9.58
C PHE A 80 -1.81 -1.18 9.93
N VAL A 81 -2.71 -2.17 10.01
CA VAL A 81 -4.12 -1.95 10.36
C VAL A 81 -4.26 -1.37 11.77
N ALA A 82 -3.51 -1.89 12.75
CA ALA A 82 -3.55 -1.37 14.11
C ALA A 82 -3.18 0.12 14.17
N PHE A 83 -2.08 0.52 13.52
CA PHE A 83 -1.65 1.92 13.50
C PHE A 83 -2.55 2.82 12.66
N ALA A 84 -3.05 2.34 11.53
CA ALA A 84 -3.98 3.10 10.69
C ALA A 84 -5.31 3.37 11.40
N LEU A 85 -5.89 2.36 12.08
CA LEU A 85 -7.09 2.53 12.88
C LEU A 85 -6.85 3.45 14.08
N THR A 86 -5.72 3.29 14.76
CA THR A 86 -5.37 4.16 15.90
C THR A 86 -5.21 5.61 15.46
N ALA A 87 -4.56 5.87 14.32
CA ALA A 87 -4.48 7.21 13.73
C ALA A 87 -5.87 7.75 13.39
N LEU A 88 -6.74 6.94 12.78
CA LEU A 88 -8.12 7.35 12.46
C LEU A 88 -8.91 7.73 13.72
N VAL A 89 -8.81 6.93 14.79
CA VAL A 89 -9.46 7.23 16.07
C VAL A 89 -8.95 8.55 16.65
N PHE A 90 -7.64 8.79 16.65
CA PHE A 90 -7.10 10.06 17.13
C PHE A 90 -7.51 11.24 16.23
N ALA A 91 -7.61 11.05 14.92
CA ALA A 91 -8.09 12.09 14.00
C ALA A 91 -9.53 12.48 14.34
N ILE A 92 -10.43 11.51 14.49
CA ILE A 92 -11.83 11.74 14.86
C ILE A 92 -11.91 12.43 16.23
N ALA A 93 -11.21 11.91 17.25
CA ALA A 93 -11.20 12.50 18.59
C ALA A 93 -10.64 13.93 18.60
N SER A 94 -9.67 14.24 17.74
CA SER A 94 -9.12 15.58 17.60
C SER A 94 -10.01 16.56 16.82
N GLY A 95 -10.88 16.04 15.93
CA GLY A 95 -11.89 16.82 15.20
C GLY A 95 -13.20 17.00 15.96
N GLN A 96 -13.45 16.19 16.99
CA GLN A 96 -14.63 16.26 17.86
C GLN A 96 -14.43 17.11 19.12
N ALA A 97 -13.31 17.83 19.28
CA ALA A 97 -13.17 18.76 20.39
C ALA A 97 -14.29 19.83 20.27
N PRO A 98 -15.28 19.85 21.18
CA PRO A 98 -16.25 20.92 21.16
C PRO A 98 -15.50 22.18 21.57
N GLU A 99 -15.66 23.26 20.80
CA GLU A 99 -15.50 24.61 21.31
C GLU A 99 -16.54 24.80 22.43
N ALA A 100 -16.20 24.33 23.62
CA ALA A 100 -16.95 24.61 24.82
C ALA A 100 -16.00 25.39 25.74
N THR A 101 -16.39 26.64 26.00
CA THR A 101 -15.82 27.63 26.93
C THR A 101 -14.52 28.30 26.44
N GLN A 102 -14.44 29.62 26.30
CA GLN A 102 -15.08 30.74 27.01
C GLN A 102 -15.42 31.92 26.09
#